data_AF-A0A9Q0U534-F1
#
_entry.id   AF-A0A9Q0U534-F1
#
_cell.length_a   1.000
_cell.length_b   1.000
_cell.length_c   1.000
_cell.angle_alpha   90.00
_cell.angle_beta   90.00
_cell.angle_gamma   90.00
#
_symmetry.space_group_name_H-M   'P 1'
#
loop_
_entity.id
_entity.type
_entity.pdbx_description
1 polymer ?
#
loop_
_entity_poly.entity_id
_entity_poly.type
_entity_poly.pdbx_seq_one_letter_code
_entity_poly.pdbx_strand_id
1 'polypeptide(L)'
;MSKSYSSPETARSRLAVLTAHLVGATTLESSSSSIDLSCVSAQVSPPGNLQGALTVIDERTGMKYRIPVSQDGTVKSSDFKKISTGMNDKGLKLYDPGYLNTAPVRSSISYIDGDEGVLRYRGYPIEELAESSSFVEVAYLVVYGSLPSQSQLADWEFAILQHSALPQGVLDIIQAMPHDAHPMGVLVSAMSTLSIYHPDANPALRGQDLYKSKQVRDKQIARIIGKAPTIAAAAYLRLAGRPPVMPSSNLSYSENFLYMLDSLGDRSYKP
;
A
#
# COMPACT_ATOMS: atom_id res chain seq x y z
N MET A 1 -0.26 -16.89 -54.55
CA MET A 1 0.57 -16.84 -53.33
C MET A 1 -0.26 -17.37 -52.18
N SER A 2 -0.13 -18.67 -51.88
CA SER A 2 -0.97 -19.42 -50.94
C SER A 2 -0.52 -19.25 -49.49
N LYS A 3 -1.46 -18.93 -48.59
CA LYS A 3 -1.25 -18.95 -47.14
C LYS A 3 -1.12 -20.40 -46.65
N SER A 4 0.00 -20.72 -46.02
CA SER A 4 0.26 -22.02 -45.39
C SER A 4 -0.61 -22.19 -44.13
N TYR A 5 -1.54 -23.15 -44.15
CA TYR A 5 -2.31 -23.58 -42.98
C TYR A 5 -1.40 -24.37 -42.03
N SER A 6 -1.39 -24.00 -40.75
CA SER A 6 -0.72 -24.76 -39.69
C SER A 6 -1.38 -26.13 -39.48
N SER A 7 -0.56 -27.18 -39.41
CA SER A 7 -1.03 -28.57 -39.35
C SER A 7 -1.81 -28.90 -38.06
N PRO A 8 -2.85 -29.75 -38.14
CA PRO A 8 -3.70 -30.12 -37.00
C PRO A 8 -2.95 -30.87 -35.88
N GLU A 9 -1.79 -31.46 -36.17
CA GLU A 9 -0.93 -32.13 -35.17
C GLU A 9 -0.25 -31.14 -34.21
N THR A 10 0.08 -29.94 -34.68
CA THR A 10 0.70 -28.89 -33.85
C THR A 10 -0.31 -28.26 -32.88
N ALA A 11 -1.59 -28.25 -33.25
CA ALA A 11 -2.67 -27.81 -32.37
C ALA A 11 -3.01 -28.86 -31.30
N ARG A 12 -3.00 -30.16 -31.67
CA ARG A 12 -3.23 -31.28 -30.73
C ARG A 12 -2.15 -31.40 -29.65
N SER A 13 -0.89 -31.16 -30.00
CA SER A 13 0.22 -31.16 -29.04
C SER A 13 0.14 -30.00 -28.04
N ARG A 14 -0.31 -28.80 -28.47
CA ARG A 14 -0.54 -27.66 -27.57
C ARG A 14 -1.74 -27.84 -26.65
N LEU A 15 -2.81 -28.48 -27.14
CA LEU A 15 -3.96 -28.86 -26.30
C LEU A 15 -3.55 -29.90 -25.26
N ALA A 16 -2.77 -30.93 -25.60
CA ALA A 16 -2.30 -31.92 -24.64
C ALA A 16 -1.46 -31.30 -23.49
N VAL A 17 -0.63 -30.29 -23.79
CA VAL A 17 0.15 -29.56 -22.77
C VAL A 17 -0.73 -28.72 -21.85
N LEU A 18 -1.79 -28.09 -22.38
CA LEU A 18 -2.77 -27.34 -21.60
C LEU A 18 -3.67 -28.26 -20.75
N THR A 19 -4.08 -29.41 -21.29
CA THR A 19 -4.87 -30.40 -20.56
C THR A 19 -4.06 -31.03 -19.42
N ALA A 20 -2.76 -31.25 -19.58
CA ALA A 20 -1.88 -31.73 -18.51
C ALA A 20 -1.77 -30.75 -17.32
N HIS A 21 -1.96 -29.44 -17.55
CA HIS A 21 -1.98 -28.43 -16.48
C HIS A 21 -3.37 -28.30 -15.81
N LEU A 22 -4.44 -28.75 -16.48
CA LEU A 22 -5.82 -28.71 -15.98
C LEU A 22 -6.26 -30.00 -15.27
N VAL A 23 -5.70 -31.15 -15.62
CA VAL A 23 -6.06 -32.45 -15.00
C VAL A 23 -5.53 -32.61 -13.57
N GLY A 24 -4.55 -31.79 -13.15
CA GLY A 24 -4.10 -31.74 -11.75
C GLY A 24 -5.10 -31.14 -10.75
N ALA A 25 -6.26 -30.64 -11.21
CA ALA A 25 -7.21 -29.89 -10.38
C ALA A 25 -8.53 -30.62 -10.06
N THR A 26 -8.71 -31.89 -10.43
CA THR A 26 -10.03 -32.57 -10.27
C THR A 26 -10.02 -33.95 -9.58
N THR A 27 -8.99 -34.30 -8.82
CA THR A 27 -9.05 -35.45 -7.88
C THR A 27 -8.26 -35.16 -6.60
N LEU A 28 -8.95 -34.55 -5.63
CA LEU A 28 -8.65 -34.65 -4.19
C LEU A 28 -10.05 -34.71 -3.55
N GLU A 29 -10.67 -35.88 -3.41
CA GLU A 29 -10.42 -36.80 -2.29
C GLU A 29 -9.82 -36.11 -1.06
N SER A 30 -10.63 -36.11 -0.01
CA SER A 30 -10.33 -35.69 1.34
C SER A 30 -9.05 -36.36 1.87
N SER A 31 -7.91 -35.70 1.67
CA SER A 31 -6.69 -35.98 2.43
C SER A 31 -6.40 -34.76 3.30
N SER A 32 -6.71 -34.90 4.58
CA SER A 32 -6.29 -34.03 5.68
C SER A 32 -4.82 -33.64 5.55
N SER A 33 -4.54 -32.41 5.14
CA SER A 33 -3.22 -31.79 5.35
C SER A 33 -3.14 -31.27 6.79
N SER A 34 -3.36 -32.17 7.74
CA SER A 34 -2.94 -31.99 9.11
C SER A 34 -1.43 -32.25 9.15
N ILE A 35 -0.66 -31.25 9.55
CA ILE A 35 0.68 -31.45 10.10
C ILE A 35 0.54 -32.56 11.16
N ASP A 36 1.35 -33.61 11.07
CA ASP A 36 1.28 -34.74 12.01
C ASP A 36 1.44 -34.24 13.46
N LEU A 37 0.39 -34.43 14.26
CA LEU A 37 0.17 -33.82 15.58
C LEU A 37 1.20 -34.18 16.66
N SER A 38 2.17 -35.07 16.39
CA SER A 38 3.23 -35.39 17.36
C SER A 38 4.06 -34.18 17.81
N CYS A 39 3.96 -33.05 17.07
CA CYS A 39 4.72 -31.84 17.33
C CYS A 39 3.86 -30.57 17.54
N VAL A 40 2.52 -30.64 17.57
CA VAL A 40 1.65 -29.45 17.65
C VAL A 40 0.77 -29.47 18.91
N SER A 41 1.40 -29.24 20.05
CA SER A 41 0.98 -28.21 21.01
C SER A 41 2.06 -28.11 22.06
N ALA A 42 2.84 -27.04 22.06
CA ALA A 42 3.34 -26.58 23.34
C ALA A 42 2.10 -26.08 24.09
N GLN A 43 1.62 -26.79 25.11
CA GLN A 43 0.63 -26.27 26.08
C GLN A 43 1.23 -25.14 26.95
N VAL A 44 2.29 -24.51 26.45
CA VAL A 44 3.07 -23.49 27.12
C VAL A 44 2.64 -22.18 26.49
N SER A 45 2.21 -21.24 27.33
CA SER A 45 1.99 -19.86 26.93
C SER A 45 3.20 -19.40 26.10
N PRO A 46 2.99 -18.74 24.95
CA PRO A 46 4.10 -18.33 24.11
C PRO A 46 5.11 -17.55 24.95
N PRO A 47 6.39 -17.95 24.98
CA PRO A 47 7.40 -17.25 25.76
C PRO A 47 7.44 -15.79 25.30
N GLY A 48 7.56 -14.84 26.24
CA GLY A 48 7.61 -13.41 25.93
C GLY A 48 8.76 -12.99 24.99
N ASN A 49 9.71 -13.90 24.73
CA ASN A 49 10.69 -13.79 23.66
C ASN A 49 10.58 -15.02 22.75
N LEU A 50 10.19 -14.80 21.49
CA LEU A 50 10.09 -15.85 20.46
C LEU A 50 11.44 -16.15 19.78
N GLN A 51 12.51 -15.50 20.22
CA GLN A 51 13.86 -15.73 19.72
C GLN A 51 14.28 -17.18 19.98
N GLY A 52 14.77 -17.83 18.94
CA GLY A 52 15.15 -19.22 19.01
C GLY A 52 15.83 -19.70 17.73
N ALA A 53 15.81 -21.00 17.52
CA ALA A 53 16.30 -21.61 16.30
C ALA A 53 15.35 -22.73 15.87
N LEU A 54 14.94 -22.69 14.60
CA LEU A 54 14.17 -23.71 13.94
C LEU A 54 15.13 -24.74 13.33
N THR A 55 14.95 -26.02 13.66
CA THR A 55 15.67 -27.11 13.01
C THR A 55 14.81 -27.67 11.88
N VAL A 56 15.30 -27.56 10.65
CA VAL A 56 14.68 -28.13 9.45
C VAL A 56 15.49 -29.34 9.03
N ILE A 57 14.84 -30.49 8.91
CA ILE A 57 15.44 -31.73 8.42
C ILE A 57 14.91 -31.93 7.01
N ASP A 58 15.79 -31.90 6.00
CA ASP A 58 15.39 -32.19 4.62
C ASP A 58 15.58 -33.69 4.36
N GLU A 59 14.49 -34.45 4.35
CA GLU A 59 14.51 -35.90 4.13
C GLU A 59 15.04 -36.30 2.75
N ARG A 60 14.97 -35.40 1.76
CA ARG A 60 15.49 -35.67 0.40
C ARG A 60 17.01 -35.78 0.38
N THR A 61 17.68 -35.09 1.29
CA THR A 61 19.16 -35.05 1.38
C THR A 61 19.69 -35.64 2.68
N GLY A 62 18.83 -35.88 3.67
CA GLY A 62 19.21 -36.29 5.03
C GLY A 62 19.90 -35.19 5.85
N MET A 63 19.99 -33.97 5.31
CA MET A 63 20.73 -32.87 5.93
C MET A 63 19.87 -32.12 6.95
N LYS A 64 20.50 -31.72 8.05
CA LYS A 64 19.87 -30.92 9.11
C LYS A 64 20.35 -29.47 9.03
N TYR A 65 19.41 -28.54 8.97
CA TYR A 65 19.66 -27.11 8.91
C TYR A 65 19.11 -26.44 10.16
N ARG A 66 19.85 -25.47 10.69
CA ARG A 66 19.42 -24.66 11.84
C ARG A 66 19.23 -23.23 11.38
N ILE A 67 17.99 -22.75 11.42
CA ILE A 67 17.60 -21.42 10.96
C ILE A 67 17.26 -20.55 12.18
N PRO A 68 17.85 -19.36 12.32
CA PRO A 68 17.54 -18.48 13.44
C PRO A 68 16.10 -17.91 13.33
N VAL A 69 15.40 -17.87 14.47
CA VAL A 69 14.10 -17.22 14.62
C VAL A 69 14.33 -15.85 15.28
N SER A 70 13.75 -14.79 14.71
CA SER A 70 13.85 -13.45 15.28
C SER A 70 13.07 -13.31 16.59
N GLN A 71 13.31 -12.24 17.34
CA GLN A 71 12.53 -11.90 18.54
C GLN A 71 11.03 -11.77 18.26
N ASP A 72 10.68 -11.34 17.04
CA ASP A 72 9.31 -11.22 16.53
C ASP A 72 8.71 -12.57 16.08
N GLY A 73 9.40 -13.69 16.26
CA GLY A 73 8.94 -15.00 15.80
C GLY A 73 9.05 -15.23 14.29
N THR A 74 9.74 -14.35 13.56
CA THR A 74 9.86 -14.47 12.08
C THR A 74 11.13 -15.20 11.66
N VAL A 75 11.06 -15.88 10.52
CA VAL A 75 12.19 -16.54 9.88
C VAL A 75 12.44 -15.92 8.51
N LYS A 76 13.71 -15.69 8.15
CA LYS A 76 14.05 -15.12 6.85
C LYS A 76 13.82 -16.14 5.74
N SER A 77 12.92 -15.84 4.81
CA SER A 77 12.66 -16.66 3.62
C SER A 77 13.93 -16.92 2.79
N SER A 78 14.87 -15.97 2.76
CA SER A 78 16.16 -16.13 2.07
C SER A 78 17.04 -17.26 2.64
N ASP A 79 16.83 -17.67 3.89
CA ASP A 79 17.60 -18.77 4.50
C ASP A 79 17.15 -20.13 3.96
N PHE A 80 15.87 -20.30 3.60
CA PHE A 80 15.38 -21.51 2.94
C PHE A 80 15.99 -21.71 1.55
N LYS A 81 16.38 -20.63 0.87
CA LYS A 81 17.12 -20.71 -0.40
C LYS A 81 18.47 -21.43 -0.27
N LYS A 82 19.05 -21.51 0.93
CA LYS A 82 20.31 -22.22 1.18
C LYS A 82 20.13 -23.74 1.26
N ILE A 83 18.89 -24.20 1.43
CA ILE A 83 18.53 -25.62 1.46
C ILE A 83 18.34 -26.07 0.00
N SER A 84 19.29 -26.85 -0.51
CA SER A 84 19.38 -27.26 -1.91
C SER A 84 19.79 -28.74 -2.01
N THR A 85 19.29 -29.42 -3.03
CA THR A 85 19.54 -30.87 -3.26
C THR A 85 20.77 -31.17 -4.14
N GLY A 86 21.55 -30.16 -4.57
CA GLY A 86 22.80 -30.38 -5.32
C GLY A 86 23.05 -29.39 -6.48
N MET A 87 24.01 -29.73 -7.36
CA MET A 87 24.38 -28.90 -8.52
C MET A 87 23.17 -28.68 -9.45
N ASN A 88 22.81 -27.42 -9.67
CA ASN A 88 21.66 -26.89 -10.43
C ASN A 88 20.34 -26.68 -9.66
N ASP A 89 20.25 -26.99 -8.36
CA ASP A 89 19.08 -26.60 -7.56
C ASP A 89 19.25 -25.16 -7.01
N LYS A 90 18.23 -24.32 -7.25
CA LYS A 90 18.19 -22.91 -6.82
C LYS A 90 17.74 -22.75 -5.35
N GLY A 91 17.48 -23.87 -4.68
CA GLY A 91 17.09 -23.96 -3.28
C GLY A 91 15.59 -23.81 -3.05
N LEU A 92 15.15 -24.08 -1.82
CA LEU A 92 13.74 -24.01 -1.45
C LEU A 92 13.19 -22.59 -1.54
N LYS A 93 11.91 -22.51 -1.92
CA LYS A 93 11.11 -21.28 -1.94
C LYS A 93 9.87 -21.52 -1.11
N LEU A 94 9.45 -20.48 -0.39
CA LEU A 94 8.16 -20.47 0.29
C LEU A 94 7.07 -20.20 -0.74
N TYR A 95 6.01 -21.00 -0.70
CA TYR A 95 4.81 -20.80 -1.52
C TYR A 95 3.68 -20.37 -0.60
N ASP A 96 3.36 -19.07 -0.61
CA ASP A 96 2.33 -18.44 0.21
C ASP A 96 1.55 -17.45 -0.66
N PRO A 97 0.56 -17.94 -1.46
CA PRO A 97 -0.23 -17.07 -2.31
C PRO A 97 -1.05 -16.08 -1.48
N GLY A 98 -0.79 -14.79 -1.67
CA GLY A 98 -1.46 -13.72 -0.93
C GLY A 98 -0.76 -13.27 0.36
N TYR A 99 0.42 -13.83 0.68
CA TYR A 99 1.19 -13.48 1.88
C TYR A 99 0.43 -13.68 3.19
N LEU A 100 -0.40 -14.73 3.29
CA LEU A 100 -1.28 -14.96 4.43
C LEU A 100 -0.50 -15.21 5.73
N ASN A 101 0.71 -15.77 5.63
CA ASN A 101 1.59 -16.03 6.77
C ASN A 101 3.02 -15.51 6.53
N THR A 102 3.15 -14.50 5.67
CA THR A 102 4.45 -13.90 5.34
C THR A 102 4.44 -12.44 5.78
N ALA A 103 5.38 -12.04 6.62
CA ALA A 103 5.62 -10.64 6.96
C ALA A 103 6.62 -10.02 5.96
N PRO A 104 6.19 -9.20 4.97
CA PRO A 104 7.07 -8.69 3.92
C PRO A 104 7.90 -7.48 4.36
N VAL A 105 7.41 -6.71 5.33
CA VAL A 105 7.97 -5.43 5.76
C VAL A 105 7.88 -5.32 7.28
N ARG A 106 8.88 -4.68 7.89
CA ARG A 106 8.82 -4.20 9.27
C ARG A 106 8.32 -2.76 9.28
N SER A 107 7.28 -2.49 10.06
CA SER A 107 6.68 -1.17 10.18
C SER A 107 6.57 -0.76 11.64
N SER A 108 6.74 0.53 11.90
CA SER A 108 6.47 1.17 13.20
C SER A 108 5.31 2.17 13.12
N ILE A 109 4.48 2.08 12.07
CA ILE A 109 3.41 3.04 11.77
C ILE A 109 2.12 2.66 12.49
N SER A 110 1.61 1.46 12.25
CA SER A 110 0.35 0.98 12.81
C SER A 110 0.49 -0.43 13.38
N TYR A 111 -0.34 -0.73 14.36
CA TYR A 111 -0.52 -2.07 14.91
C TYR A 111 -2.02 -2.40 14.89
N ILE A 112 -2.34 -3.61 14.47
CA ILE A 112 -3.70 -4.10 14.32
C ILE A 112 -3.77 -5.47 14.98
N ASP A 113 -4.71 -5.62 15.90
CA ASP A 113 -5.16 -6.92 16.41
C ASP A 113 -6.63 -7.08 16.02
N GLY A 114 -6.91 -7.98 15.09
CA GLY A 114 -8.27 -8.20 14.58
C GLY A 114 -9.17 -8.96 15.56
N ASP A 115 -8.58 -9.79 16.43
CA ASP A 115 -9.33 -10.62 17.37
C ASP A 115 -9.75 -9.80 18.59
N GLU A 116 -8.85 -8.93 19.07
CA GLU A 116 -9.14 -7.99 20.16
C GLU A 116 -9.79 -6.67 19.69
N GLY A 117 -9.86 -6.44 18.38
CA GLY A 117 -10.41 -5.21 17.80
C GLY A 117 -9.54 -3.96 18.06
N VAL A 118 -8.23 -4.14 18.22
CA VAL A 118 -7.30 -3.05 18.57
C VAL A 118 -6.68 -2.46 17.30
N LEU A 119 -6.81 -1.14 17.12
CA LEU A 119 -6.10 -0.37 16.09
C LEU A 119 -5.29 0.73 16.76
N ARG A 120 -3.98 0.76 16.50
CA ARG A 120 -3.08 1.78 17.02
C ARG A 120 -2.28 2.47 15.92
N TYR A 121 -2.15 3.79 16.00
CA TYR A 121 -1.22 4.58 15.20
C TYR A 121 -0.08 5.09 16.06
N ARG A 122 1.16 4.72 15.72
CA ARG A 122 2.37 5.05 16.48
C ARG A 122 2.27 4.71 17.98
N GLY A 123 1.46 3.72 18.33
CA GLY A 123 1.20 3.29 19.71
C GLY A 123 -0.06 3.88 20.36
N TYR A 124 -0.64 4.94 19.79
CA TYR A 124 -1.87 5.56 20.30
C TYR A 124 -3.10 4.79 19.82
N PRO A 125 -4.07 4.46 20.70
CA PRO A 125 -5.37 3.92 20.31
C PRO A 125 -6.11 4.85 19.34
N ILE A 126 -6.85 4.28 18.40
CA ILE A 126 -7.58 5.07 17.39
C ILE A 126 -8.69 5.92 18.00
N GLU A 127 -9.30 5.45 19.09
CA GLU A 127 -10.40 6.11 19.80
C GLU A 127 -9.93 7.45 20.39
N GLU A 128 -8.75 7.43 21.05
CA GLU A 128 -8.15 8.64 21.62
C GLU A 128 -7.83 9.68 20.54
N LEU A 129 -7.27 9.24 19.40
CA LEU A 129 -6.95 10.13 18.29
C LEU A 129 -8.21 10.70 17.63
N ALA A 130 -9.27 9.91 17.51
CA ALA A 130 -10.53 10.36 16.91
C ALA A 130 -11.26 11.40 17.78
N GLU A 131 -11.21 11.26 19.10
CA GLU A 131 -11.86 12.20 20.03
C GLU A 131 -11.08 13.49 20.23
N SER A 132 -9.74 13.40 20.28
CA SER A 132 -8.88 14.47 20.79
C SER A 132 -7.94 15.11 19.75
N SER A 133 -7.89 14.60 18.52
CA SER A 133 -6.95 15.11 17.50
C SER A 133 -7.64 15.48 16.19
N SER A 134 -7.06 16.44 15.48
CA SER A 134 -7.45 16.79 14.12
C SER A 134 -6.82 15.85 13.08
N PHE A 135 -7.41 15.79 11.88
CA PHE A 135 -6.84 15.02 10.77
C PHE A 135 -5.39 15.41 10.47
N VAL A 136 -5.06 16.71 10.53
CA VAL A 136 -3.73 17.22 10.20
C VAL A 136 -2.68 16.82 11.24
N GLU A 137 -3.06 16.80 12.53
CA GLU A 137 -2.23 16.27 13.61
C GLU A 137 -1.95 14.77 13.46
N VAL A 138 -3.00 13.97 13.18
CA VAL A 138 -2.84 12.53 12.98
C VAL A 138 -2.00 12.24 11.73
N ALA A 139 -2.16 13.02 10.66
CA ALA A 139 -1.30 12.92 9.48
C ALA A 139 0.18 13.20 9.81
N TYR A 140 0.45 14.22 10.63
CA TYR A 140 1.80 14.50 11.13
C TYR A 140 2.36 13.33 11.94
N LEU A 141 1.57 12.79 12.88
CA LEU A 141 1.93 11.63 13.71
C LEU A 141 2.32 10.42 12.85
N VAL A 142 1.51 10.09 11.85
CA VAL A 142 1.76 8.94 10.96
C VAL A 142 3.06 9.13 10.18
N VAL A 143 3.29 10.33 9.62
CA VAL A 143 4.47 10.63 8.80
C VAL A 143 5.76 10.71 9.64
N TYR A 144 5.73 11.45 10.75
CA TYR A 144 6.93 11.80 11.51
C TYR A 144 7.16 10.96 12.77
N GLY A 145 6.14 10.25 13.25
CA GLY A 145 6.25 9.30 14.35
C GLY A 145 5.95 9.83 15.74
N SER A 146 5.77 11.14 15.90
CA SER A 146 5.39 11.78 17.16
C SER A 146 4.32 12.84 16.94
N LEU A 147 3.52 13.14 17.96
CA LEU A 147 2.59 14.25 17.91
C LEU A 147 3.35 15.59 17.78
N PRO A 148 2.83 16.56 17.00
CA PRO A 148 3.48 17.85 16.81
C PRO A 148 3.34 18.73 18.06
N SER A 149 4.32 19.62 18.29
CA SER A 149 4.09 20.78 19.15
C SER A 149 3.14 21.78 18.48
N GLN A 150 2.58 22.72 19.25
CA GLN A 150 1.68 23.74 18.70
C GLN A 150 2.31 24.56 17.56
N SER A 151 3.61 24.89 17.68
CA SER A 151 4.34 25.59 16.62
C SER A 151 4.55 24.72 15.38
N GLN A 152 4.90 23.45 15.56
CA GLN A 152 5.07 22.50 14.45
C GLN A 152 3.75 22.25 13.72
N LEU A 153 2.65 22.18 14.46
CA LEU A 153 1.32 22.02 13.88
C LEU A 153 0.94 23.23 13.03
N ALA A 154 1.16 24.45 13.54
CA ALA A 154 0.88 25.68 12.78
C ALA A 154 1.71 25.76 11.48
N ASP A 155 3.00 25.43 11.55
CA ASP A 155 3.88 25.37 10.37
C ASP A 155 3.41 24.28 9.37
N TRP A 156 2.95 23.15 9.88
CA TRP A 156 2.47 22.03 9.08
C TRP A 156 1.15 22.33 8.37
N GLU A 157 0.18 22.90 9.09
CA GLU A 157 -1.09 23.37 8.54
C GLU A 157 -0.85 24.42 7.47
N PHE A 158 0.03 25.39 7.74
CA PHE A 158 0.40 26.41 6.76
C PHE A 158 1.03 25.78 5.51
N ALA A 159 1.98 24.85 5.67
CA ALA A 159 2.62 24.18 4.54
C ALA A 159 1.62 23.40 3.66
N ILE A 160 0.67 22.69 4.27
CA ILE A 160 -0.40 21.97 3.56
C ILE A 160 -1.30 22.97 2.83
N LEU A 161 -1.75 24.02 3.52
CA LEU A 161 -2.65 25.03 2.98
C LEU A 161 -2.04 25.73 1.76
N GLN A 162 -0.77 26.12 1.82
CA GLN A 162 -0.03 26.75 0.71
C GLN A 162 0.06 25.84 -0.52
N HIS A 163 -0.11 24.53 -0.35
CA HIS A 163 -0.09 23.58 -1.46
C HIS A 163 -1.47 23.04 -1.85
N SER A 164 -2.55 23.57 -1.29
CA SER A 164 -3.93 23.12 -1.58
C SER A 164 -4.39 23.38 -3.02
N ALA A 165 -4.01 24.51 -3.61
CA ALA A 165 -4.43 24.90 -4.96
C ALA A 165 -3.82 24.00 -6.06
N LEU A 166 -4.60 23.65 -7.07
CA LEU A 166 -4.14 22.87 -8.22
C LEU A 166 -3.68 23.78 -9.37
N PRO A 167 -2.67 23.36 -10.16
CA PRO A 167 -2.40 24.00 -11.44
C PRO A 167 -3.62 23.92 -12.36
N GLN A 168 -3.91 25.00 -13.10
CA GLN A 168 -5.09 25.08 -13.96
C GLN A 168 -5.19 23.91 -14.95
N GLY A 169 -4.07 23.52 -15.58
CA GLY A 169 -4.09 22.40 -16.54
C GLY A 169 -4.48 21.05 -15.91
N VAL A 170 -4.29 20.85 -14.60
CA VAL A 170 -4.81 19.66 -13.90
C VAL A 170 -6.34 19.72 -13.80
N LEU A 171 -6.88 20.89 -13.48
CA LEU A 171 -8.33 21.11 -13.43
C LEU A 171 -8.96 20.92 -14.82
N ASP A 172 -8.30 21.42 -15.87
CA ASP A 172 -8.76 21.28 -17.26
C ASP A 172 -8.78 19.80 -17.67
N ILE A 173 -7.77 19.02 -17.28
CA ILE A 173 -7.73 17.57 -17.52
C ILE A 173 -8.88 16.86 -16.80
N ILE A 174 -9.16 17.21 -15.54
CA ILE A 174 -10.32 16.67 -14.79
C ILE A 174 -11.63 17.02 -15.50
N GLN A 175 -11.76 18.27 -15.97
CA GLN A 175 -12.94 18.74 -16.69
C GLN A 175 -13.07 18.17 -18.11
N ALA A 176 -11.99 17.64 -18.70
CA ALA A 176 -12.03 16.95 -19.98
C ALA A 176 -12.53 15.50 -19.86
N MET A 177 -12.51 14.90 -18.66
CA MET A 177 -12.96 13.52 -18.46
C MET A 177 -14.47 13.38 -18.63
N PRO A 178 -15.02 12.22 -18.99
CA PRO A 178 -16.46 12.01 -19.06
C PRO A 178 -17.17 12.37 -17.74
N HIS A 179 -18.40 12.89 -17.83
CA HIS A 179 -19.19 13.26 -16.65
C HIS A 179 -19.59 12.06 -15.79
N ASP A 180 -19.69 10.87 -16.39
CA ASP A 180 -19.99 9.58 -15.75
C ASP A 180 -18.73 8.80 -15.34
N ALA A 181 -17.55 9.41 -15.43
CA ALA A 181 -16.31 8.79 -15.00
C ALA A 181 -16.33 8.53 -13.49
N HIS A 182 -15.97 7.30 -13.09
CA HIS A 182 -15.91 6.94 -11.68
C HIS A 182 -14.89 7.84 -10.94
N PRO A 183 -15.25 8.46 -9.79
CA PRO A 183 -14.39 9.44 -9.11
C PRO A 183 -12.98 8.93 -8.78
N MET A 184 -12.84 7.66 -8.43
CA MET A 184 -11.51 7.06 -8.19
C MET A 184 -10.63 7.03 -9.44
N GLY A 185 -11.20 6.82 -10.64
CA GLY A 185 -10.46 6.89 -11.89
C GLY A 185 -9.93 8.30 -12.14
N VAL A 186 -10.80 9.30 -11.94
CA VAL A 186 -10.44 10.72 -12.05
C VAL A 186 -9.34 11.09 -11.05
N LEU A 187 -9.48 10.67 -9.78
CA LEU A 187 -8.52 10.92 -8.71
C LEU A 187 -7.13 10.37 -9.04
N VAL A 188 -7.05 9.10 -9.47
CA VAL A 188 -5.79 8.45 -9.84
C VAL A 188 -5.15 9.13 -11.04
N SER A 189 -5.92 9.43 -12.08
CA SER A 189 -5.43 10.14 -13.27
C SER A 189 -4.90 11.53 -12.92
N ALA A 190 -5.64 12.32 -12.15
CA ALA A 190 -5.21 13.65 -11.73
C ALA A 190 -3.96 13.62 -10.82
N MET A 191 -3.87 12.65 -9.91
CA MET A 191 -2.66 12.44 -9.10
C MET A 191 -1.44 12.08 -9.97
N SER A 192 -1.63 11.23 -10.98
CA SER A 192 -0.58 10.95 -11.95
C SER A 192 -0.20 12.18 -12.76
N THR A 193 -1.17 13.02 -13.15
CA THR A 193 -0.89 14.27 -13.87
C THR A 193 -0.03 15.22 -13.03
N LEU A 194 -0.24 15.29 -11.71
CA LEU A 194 0.58 16.14 -10.82
C LEU A 194 2.08 15.83 -10.90
N SER A 195 2.48 14.60 -11.21
CA SER A 195 3.90 14.26 -11.34
C SER A 195 4.57 15.00 -12.52
N ILE A 196 3.80 15.38 -13.54
CA ILE A 196 4.28 16.13 -14.72
C ILE A 196 4.61 17.57 -14.34
N TYR A 197 3.84 18.17 -13.42
CA TYR A 197 4.04 19.54 -12.94
C TYR A 197 5.19 19.70 -11.95
N HIS A 198 5.82 18.59 -11.55
CA HIS A 198 6.92 18.57 -10.58
C HIS A 198 8.13 17.78 -11.12
N PRO A 199 8.77 18.23 -12.23
CA PRO A 199 9.95 17.56 -12.78
C PRO A 199 11.14 17.57 -11.82
N ASP A 200 11.17 18.53 -10.88
CA ASP A 200 12.11 18.58 -9.76
C ASP A 200 11.99 17.38 -8.82
N ALA A 201 10.83 16.73 -8.78
CA ALA A 201 10.54 15.56 -7.97
C ALA A 201 10.59 14.23 -8.74
N ASN A 202 10.99 14.24 -10.03
CA ASN A 202 11.04 13.04 -10.85
C ASN A 202 12.41 12.34 -10.73
N PRO A 203 12.48 11.11 -10.17
CA PRO A 203 13.73 10.38 -10.01
C PRO A 203 14.40 10.01 -11.34
N ALA A 204 13.64 9.87 -12.43
CA ALA A 204 14.19 9.59 -13.75
C ALA A 204 14.94 10.80 -14.34
N LEU A 205 14.58 12.02 -13.92
CA LEU A 205 15.20 13.27 -14.40
C LEU A 205 16.30 13.77 -13.47
N ARG A 206 16.15 13.55 -12.16
CA ARG A 206 17.03 14.10 -11.11
C ARG A 206 17.93 13.06 -10.44
N GLY A 207 17.75 11.78 -10.76
CA GLY A 207 18.44 10.66 -10.13
C GLY A 207 17.77 10.18 -8.83
N GLN A 208 18.14 8.98 -8.39
CA GLN A 208 17.56 8.35 -7.20
C GLN A 208 17.96 9.03 -5.88
N ASP A 209 19.02 9.84 -5.88
CA ASP A 209 19.49 10.55 -4.69
C ASP A 209 18.49 11.60 -4.16
N LEU A 210 17.50 11.97 -4.98
CA LEU A 210 16.39 12.85 -4.60
C LEU A 210 15.73 12.42 -3.28
N TYR A 211 15.52 11.12 -3.10
CA TYR A 211 14.83 10.57 -1.93
C TYR A 211 15.66 10.63 -0.64
N LYS A 212 16.97 10.89 -0.73
CA LYS A 212 17.83 11.04 0.46
C LYS A 212 17.57 12.37 1.17
N SER A 213 17.15 13.41 0.44
CA SER A 213 16.84 14.71 1.05
C SER A 213 15.50 14.67 1.79
N LYS A 214 15.53 14.88 3.11
CA LYS A 214 14.32 15.00 3.93
C LYS A 214 13.45 16.17 3.46
N GLN A 215 14.03 17.33 3.17
CA GLN A 215 13.31 18.53 2.73
C GLN A 215 12.52 18.29 1.44
N VAL A 216 13.10 17.58 0.47
CA VAL A 216 12.41 17.24 -0.78
C VAL A 216 11.23 16.32 -0.51
N ARG A 217 11.41 15.29 0.33
CA ARG A 217 10.33 14.38 0.70
C ARG A 217 9.21 15.10 1.43
N ASP A 218 9.52 15.90 2.45
CA ASP A 218 8.55 16.67 3.23
C ASP A 218 7.70 17.59 2.34
N LYS A 219 8.33 18.27 1.39
CA LYS A 219 7.65 19.12 0.41
C LYS A 219 6.66 18.32 -0.45
N GLN A 220 7.02 17.11 -0.90
CA GLN A 220 6.10 16.29 -1.69
C GLN A 220 4.96 15.74 -0.82
N ILE A 221 5.22 15.39 0.44
CA ILE A 221 4.19 14.92 1.37
C ILE A 221 3.15 16.03 1.59
N ALA A 222 3.60 17.26 1.91
CA ALA A 222 2.71 18.41 2.08
C ALA A 222 1.91 18.71 0.80
N ARG A 223 2.53 18.59 -0.38
CA ARG A 223 1.83 18.76 -1.68
C ARG A 223 0.72 17.73 -1.89
N ILE A 224 0.99 16.45 -1.65
CA ILE A 224 -0.01 15.40 -1.86
C ILE A 224 -1.16 15.55 -0.87
N ILE A 225 -0.87 15.77 0.41
CA ILE A 225 -1.90 15.98 1.44
C ILE A 225 -2.73 17.22 1.11
N GLY A 226 -2.11 18.34 0.76
CA GLY A 226 -2.84 19.57 0.42
C GLY A 226 -3.70 19.46 -0.84
N LYS A 227 -3.20 18.79 -1.88
CA LYS A 227 -3.87 18.70 -3.19
C LYS A 227 -4.95 17.63 -3.25
N ALA A 228 -4.89 16.60 -2.41
CA ALA A 228 -5.84 15.48 -2.43
C ALA A 228 -7.30 15.92 -2.23
N PRO A 229 -7.65 16.78 -1.25
CA PRO A 229 -9.01 17.30 -1.10
C PRO A 229 -9.48 18.06 -2.33
N THR A 230 -8.63 18.90 -2.92
CA THR A 230 -8.98 19.71 -4.10
C THR A 230 -9.25 18.82 -5.32
N ILE A 231 -8.46 17.76 -5.52
CA ILE A 231 -8.71 16.80 -6.61
C ILE A 231 -10.01 16.02 -6.34
N ALA A 232 -10.23 15.56 -5.12
CA ALA A 232 -11.43 14.83 -4.75
C ALA A 232 -12.69 15.68 -4.95
N ALA A 233 -12.67 16.95 -4.53
CA ALA A 233 -13.78 17.88 -4.73
C ALA A 233 -14.00 18.18 -6.21
N ALA A 234 -12.94 18.42 -6.99
CA ALA A 234 -13.04 18.63 -8.44
C ALA A 234 -13.61 17.39 -9.16
N ALA A 235 -13.25 16.18 -8.74
CA ALA A 235 -13.79 14.93 -9.29
C ALA A 235 -15.29 14.78 -8.99
N TYR A 236 -15.71 15.10 -7.76
CA TYR A 236 -17.12 15.11 -7.38
C TYR A 236 -17.92 16.17 -8.17
N LEU A 237 -17.42 17.40 -8.26
CA LEU A 237 -18.07 18.46 -9.01
C LEU A 237 -18.18 18.11 -10.50
N ARG A 238 -17.17 17.43 -11.07
CA ARG A 238 -17.24 16.92 -12.44
C ARG A 238 -18.40 15.94 -12.61
N LEU A 239 -18.54 14.98 -11.68
CA LEU A 239 -19.65 14.03 -11.68
C LEU A 239 -21.02 14.73 -11.56
N ALA A 240 -21.08 15.80 -10.76
CA ALA A 240 -22.28 16.62 -10.58
C ALA A 240 -22.55 17.61 -11.73
N GLY A 241 -21.69 17.68 -12.76
CA GLY A 241 -21.81 18.64 -13.86
C GLY A 241 -21.55 20.10 -13.45
N ARG A 242 -20.84 20.32 -12.33
CA ARG A 242 -20.51 21.64 -11.77
C ARG A 242 -19.05 22.02 -12.07
N PRO A 243 -18.75 23.33 -12.22
CA PRO A 243 -17.36 23.80 -12.36
C PRO A 243 -16.58 23.58 -11.06
N PRO A 244 -15.24 23.41 -11.12
CA PRO A 244 -14.42 23.20 -9.94
C PRO A 244 -14.31 24.47 -9.11
N VAL A 245 -14.30 24.32 -7.79
CA VAL A 245 -14.12 25.43 -6.83
C VAL A 245 -12.68 25.45 -6.31
N MET A 246 -12.09 26.64 -6.21
CA MET A 246 -10.74 26.82 -5.65
C MET A 246 -10.77 26.79 -4.12
N PRO A 247 -9.75 26.23 -3.47
CA PRO A 247 -9.64 26.21 -2.00
C PRO A 247 -9.57 27.63 -1.42
N SER A 248 -10.10 27.79 -0.21
CA SER A 248 -9.99 29.01 0.60
C SER A 248 -8.80 28.92 1.55
N SER A 249 -8.08 30.04 1.74
CA SER A 249 -6.96 30.13 2.69
C SER A 249 -7.40 30.30 4.15
N ASN A 250 -8.68 30.59 4.39
CA ASN A 250 -9.17 31.00 5.71
C ASN A 250 -9.89 29.86 6.46
N LEU A 251 -9.97 28.67 5.87
CA LEU A 251 -10.68 27.53 6.39
C LEU A 251 -9.71 26.44 6.82
N SER A 252 -10.08 25.66 7.84
CA SER A 252 -9.32 24.46 8.23
C SER A 252 -9.34 23.40 7.12
N TYR A 253 -8.48 22.38 7.23
CA TYR A 253 -8.35 21.34 6.20
C TYR A 253 -9.69 20.68 5.84
N SER A 254 -10.47 20.28 6.85
CA SER A 254 -11.77 19.62 6.65
C SER A 254 -12.85 20.60 6.19
N GLU A 255 -12.92 21.80 6.77
CA GLU A 255 -13.85 22.85 6.33
C GLU A 255 -13.60 23.23 4.87
N ASN A 256 -12.34 23.34 4.46
CA ASN A 256 -11.97 23.69 3.09
C ASN A 256 -12.40 22.60 2.09
N PHE A 257 -12.33 21.32 2.47
CA PHE A 257 -12.84 20.23 1.65
C PHE A 257 -14.37 20.35 1.45
N LEU A 258 -15.13 20.55 2.53
CA LEU A 258 -16.58 20.71 2.45
C LEU A 258 -17.00 21.98 1.69
N TYR A 259 -16.28 23.07 1.90
CA TYR A 259 -16.43 24.32 1.16
C TYR A 259 -16.28 24.09 -0.35
N MET A 260 -15.26 23.34 -0.78
CA MET A 260 -15.07 23.07 -2.20
C MET A 260 -16.17 22.19 -2.79
N LEU A 261 -16.87 21.36 -2.00
CA LEU A 261 -17.92 20.49 -2.50
C LEU A 261 -19.23 21.23 -2.81
N ASP A 262 -19.59 22.25 -2.01
CA ASP A 262 -20.94 22.84 -2.09
C ASP A 262 -21.02 24.38 -2.06
N SER A 263 -19.91 25.11 -1.91
CA SER A 263 -19.97 26.59 -1.90
C SER A 263 -20.49 27.22 -3.20
N LEU A 264 -20.51 26.48 -4.32
CA LEU A 264 -20.89 26.98 -5.64
C LEU A 264 -20.11 28.24 -6.08
N GLY A 265 -18.94 28.50 -5.48
CA GLY A 265 -18.13 29.69 -5.73
C GLY A 265 -18.42 30.88 -4.81
N ASP A 266 -19.36 30.77 -3.88
CA ASP A 266 -19.58 31.76 -2.83
C ASP A 266 -18.47 31.73 -1.78
N ARG A 267 -17.63 32.76 -1.76
CA ARG A 267 -16.51 32.89 -0.81
C ARG A 267 -16.96 33.13 0.64
N SER A 268 -18.22 33.50 0.86
CA SER A 268 -18.78 33.69 2.19
C SER A 268 -19.38 32.42 2.78
N TYR A 269 -19.53 31.37 1.97
CA TYR A 269 -20.05 30.08 2.40
C TYR A 269 -19.16 29.47 3.49
N LYS A 270 -19.79 29.04 4.59
CA LYS A 270 -19.15 28.26 5.64
C LYS A 270 -19.95 26.97 5.83
N PRO A 271 -19.31 25.79 5.64
CA PRO A 271 -19.95 24.49 5.83
C PRO A 271 -20.23 24.16 7.31
#